data_AF-A0A8J5C640-F1
#
_entry.id   AF-A0A8J5C640-F1
#
_cell.length_a   1.000
_cell.length_b   1.000
_cell.length_c   1.000
_cell.angle_alpha   90.00
_cell.angle_beta   90.00
_cell.angle_gamma   90.00
#
_symmetry.space_group_name_H-M   'P 1'
#
loop_
_entity.id
_entity.type
_entity.pdbx_description
1 polymer ?
#
loop_
_entity_poly.entity_id
_entity_poly.type
_entity_poly.pdbx_seq_one_letter_code
_entity_poly.pdbx_strand_id
1 'polypeptide(L)'
;MAEVSVVDDLSEEGDEDDLSWEELEAAPAKLDDLKAEVQDPLLEVNLGTEEEPRPTFVSQLLEPAVQLRIIEFIKEYKDCFAWDYSGMPGLDRKLVEDRLPIKAGCKPFKQPPRRMPNEVVLKKTVLSSFWYTGQKTEEFQSHSQ
;
A
#
# COMPACT_ATOMS: atom_id res chain seq x y z
N MET A 1 -42.26 27.17 42.89
CA MET A 1 -42.89 27.95 41.81
C MET A 1 -41.80 28.50 40.91
N ALA A 2 -41.58 27.82 39.78
CA ALA A 2 -41.35 28.38 38.46
C ALA A 2 -41.62 27.20 37.51
N GLU A 3 -42.73 27.30 36.79
CA GLU A 3 -43.25 26.34 35.82
C GLU A 3 -43.00 26.85 34.40
N VAL A 4 -42.79 25.90 33.47
CA VAL A 4 -43.00 25.96 32.01
C VAL A 4 -42.00 26.88 31.26
N SER A 5 -41.36 26.48 30.16
CA SER A 5 -41.92 25.82 28.99
C SER A 5 -40.96 24.84 28.32
N VAL A 6 -41.50 23.65 28.04
CA VAL A 6 -41.06 22.77 26.95
C VAL A 6 -41.16 23.59 25.66
N VAL A 7 -40.04 23.78 24.97
CA VAL A 7 -40.06 24.24 23.58
C VAL A 7 -40.22 23.00 22.71
N ASP A 8 -41.42 22.91 22.15
CA ASP A 8 -41.78 22.02 21.05
C ASP A 8 -41.03 22.45 19.77
N ASP A 9 -40.74 21.44 18.96
CA ASP A 9 -40.81 21.50 17.50
C ASP A 9 -39.96 22.56 16.78
N LEU A 10 -38.82 22.14 16.25
CA LEU A 10 -38.56 22.26 14.82
C LEU A 10 -37.56 21.16 14.44
N SER A 11 -38.08 20.19 13.69
CA SER A 11 -37.29 19.30 12.84
C SER A 11 -36.33 20.12 11.96
N GLU A 12 -35.05 20.12 12.31
CA GLU A 12 -34.02 20.41 11.30
C GLU A 12 -33.86 19.15 10.48
N GLU A 13 -34.41 19.24 9.27
CA GLU A 13 -34.24 18.29 8.19
C GLU A 13 -32.76 17.94 8.06
N GLY A 14 -32.50 16.65 7.84
CA GLY A 14 -31.18 16.22 7.47
C GLY A 14 -30.78 16.94 6.19
N ASP A 15 -29.76 17.78 6.28
CA ASP A 15 -28.83 17.97 5.18
C ASP A 15 -28.01 16.67 5.08
N GLU A 16 -28.69 15.57 4.76
CA GLU A 16 -28.08 14.51 4.01
C GLU A 16 -27.69 15.19 2.70
N ASP A 17 -26.40 15.52 2.56
CA ASP A 17 -25.76 15.75 1.26
C ASP A 17 -25.86 14.44 0.45
N ASP A 18 -27.09 14.01 0.17
CA ASP A 18 -27.44 12.85 -0.63
C ASP A 18 -27.27 13.36 -2.07
N LEU A 19 -26.01 13.37 -2.50
CA LEU A 19 -25.62 13.71 -3.86
C LEU A 19 -26.57 12.98 -4.80
N SER A 20 -27.41 13.76 -5.50
CA SER A 20 -28.44 13.19 -6.36
C SER A 20 -27.79 12.20 -7.33
N TRP A 21 -28.48 11.12 -7.64
CA TRP A 21 -27.98 10.12 -8.59
C TRP A 21 -27.59 10.74 -9.95
N GLU A 22 -28.25 11.84 -10.32
CA GLU A 22 -27.92 12.68 -11.47
C GLU A 22 -26.58 13.43 -11.35
N GLU A 23 -26.17 13.82 -10.15
CA GLU A 23 -24.88 14.45 -9.87
C GLU A 23 -23.72 13.43 -9.87
N LEU A 24 -23.99 12.19 -9.43
CA LEU A 24 -23.06 11.06 -9.56
C LEU A 24 -22.89 10.60 -11.02
N GLU A 25 -23.94 10.70 -11.85
CA GLU A 25 -23.85 10.43 -13.30
C GLU A 25 -23.19 11.58 -14.08
N ALA A 26 -23.32 12.82 -13.59
CA ALA A 26 -22.63 13.99 -14.14
C ALA A 26 -21.15 14.05 -13.75
N ALA A 27 -20.75 13.34 -12.69
CA ALA A 27 -19.34 13.21 -12.33
C ALA A 27 -18.57 12.54 -13.48
N PRO A 28 -17.42 13.09 -13.91
CA PRO A 28 -16.64 12.50 -14.98
C PRO A 28 -16.33 11.04 -14.65
N ALA A 29 -16.74 10.12 -15.52
CA ALA A 29 -16.65 8.67 -15.29
C ALA A 29 -15.22 8.16 -15.07
N LYS A 30 -14.21 9.01 -15.34
CA LYS A 30 -12.79 8.70 -15.22
C LYS A 30 -12.03 9.95 -14.76
N LEU A 31 -11.32 9.83 -13.64
CA LEU A 31 -10.26 10.76 -13.26
C LEU A 31 -8.98 10.57 -14.09
N ASP A 32 -8.99 9.67 -15.08
CA ASP A 32 -7.81 9.29 -15.88
C ASP A 32 -7.35 10.39 -16.85
N ASP A 33 -8.20 11.38 -17.14
CA ASP A 33 -7.88 12.50 -18.04
C ASP A 33 -7.11 13.63 -17.34
N LEU A 34 -7.06 13.63 -16.01
CA LEU A 34 -6.12 14.45 -15.25
C LEU A 34 -4.75 13.77 -15.27
N LYS A 35 -4.12 13.77 -16.45
CA LYS A 35 -2.68 13.55 -16.53
C LYS A 35 -2.02 14.75 -15.86
N ALA A 36 -1.86 14.69 -14.55
CA ALA A 36 -1.06 15.64 -13.80
C ALA A 36 0.41 15.46 -14.26
N GLU A 37 0.76 16.05 -15.39
CA GLU A 37 2.14 16.13 -15.89
C GLU A 37 2.92 17.24 -15.16
N VAL A 38 2.63 17.49 -13.88
CA VAL A 38 3.47 18.35 -13.05
C VAL A 38 4.53 17.44 -12.44
N GLN A 39 5.53 17.09 -13.25
CA GLN A 39 6.77 16.51 -12.75
C GLN A 39 7.63 17.67 -12.25
N ASP A 40 7.57 17.94 -10.94
CA ASP A 40 8.51 18.86 -10.31
C ASP A 40 9.95 18.44 -10.66
N PRO A 41 10.87 19.37 -10.94
CA PRO A 41 12.28 19.04 -11.00
C PRO A 41 12.71 18.42 -9.65
N LEU A 42 13.36 17.25 -9.69
CA LEU A 42 13.72 16.47 -8.49
C LEU A 42 15.24 16.48 -8.24
N LEU A 43 15.65 16.67 -6.99
CA LEU A 43 17.01 16.47 -6.52
C LEU A 43 17.15 15.04 -6.01
N GLU A 44 18.12 14.31 -6.56
CA GLU A 44 18.48 12.99 -6.07
C GLU A 44 19.32 13.08 -4.79
N VAL A 45 18.97 12.27 -3.80
CA VAL A 45 19.62 12.18 -2.49
C VAL A 45 19.86 10.71 -2.19
N ASN A 46 21.13 10.30 -2.12
CA ASN A 46 21.50 8.95 -1.72
C ASN A 46 21.46 8.81 -0.18
N LEU A 47 20.65 7.89 0.33
CA LEU A 47 20.54 7.54 1.75
C LEU A 47 21.44 6.35 2.17
N GLY A 48 22.06 5.69 1.19
CA GLY A 48 22.91 4.51 1.34
C GLY A 48 24.40 4.85 1.34
N THR A 49 25.22 3.88 0.97
CA THR A 49 26.67 4.05 0.75
C THR A 49 26.95 4.22 -0.74
N GLU A 50 28.21 4.43 -1.11
CA GLU A 50 28.64 4.43 -2.52
C GLU A 50 28.53 3.02 -3.14
N GLU A 51 28.74 1.97 -2.34
CA GLU A 51 28.65 0.58 -2.78
C GLU A 51 27.20 0.06 -2.86
N GLU A 52 26.36 0.50 -1.92
CA GLU A 52 24.92 0.17 -1.87
C GLU A 52 24.08 1.46 -1.89
N PRO A 53 23.90 2.07 -3.07
CA PRO A 53 23.14 3.30 -3.20
C PRO A 53 21.66 3.08 -2.93
N ARG A 54 21.05 4.02 -2.19
CA ARG A 54 19.63 4.05 -1.86
C ARG A 54 19.06 5.42 -2.25
N PRO A 55 18.81 5.64 -3.56
CA PRO A 55 18.41 6.95 -4.06
C PRO A 55 16.98 7.30 -3.64
N THR A 56 16.80 8.55 -3.24
CA THR A 56 15.51 9.20 -2.97
C THR A 56 15.45 10.54 -3.66
N PHE A 57 14.25 11.11 -3.79
CA PHE A 57 14.03 12.35 -4.53
C PHE A 57 13.33 13.39 -3.66
N VAL A 58 13.85 14.61 -3.68
CA VAL A 58 13.27 15.79 -3.02
C VAL A 58 13.01 16.85 -4.08
N SER A 59 11.86 17.52 -4.06
CA SER A 59 11.55 18.57 -5.05
C SER A 59 12.57 19.71 -4.99
N GLN A 60 13.07 20.13 -6.15
CA GLN A 60 13.96 21.28 -6.32
C GLN A 60 13.21 22.61 -6.22
N LEU A 61 11.87 22.60 -6.28
CA LEU A 61 11.05 23.81 -6.14
C LEU A 61 10.90 24.26 -4.68
N LEU A 62 11.40 23.47 -3.73
CA LEU A 62 11.38 23.82 -2.31
C LEU A 62 12.35 24.96 -2.01
N GLU A 63 12.00 25.79 -1.02
CA GLU A 63 12.93 26.78 -0.50
C GLU A 63 14.20 26.09 0.03
N PRO A 64 15.42 26.61 -0.24
CA PRO A 64 16.66 25.95 0.14
C PRO A 64 16.75 25.57 1.63
N ALA A 65 16.22 26.41 2.51
CA ALA A 65 16.18 26.14 3.94
C ALA A 65 15.29 24.94 4.30
N VAL A 66 14.14 24.79 3.63
CA VAL A 66 13.21 23.67 3.83
C VAL A 66 13.77 22.40 3.20
N GLN A 67 14.33 22.51 2.00
CA GLN A 67 14.97 21.41 1.30
C GLN A 67 16.07 20.76 2.15
N LEU A 68 16.95 21.57 2.76
CA LEU A 68 18.00 21.07 3.65
C LEU A 68 17.43 20.35 4.88
N ARG A 69 16.41 20.93 5.54
CA ARG A 69 15.75 20.30 6.69
C ARG A 69 15.12 18.96 6.32
N ILE A 70 14.49 18.86 5.15
CA ILE A 70 13.92 17.60 4.67
C ILE A 70 15.02 16.58 4.42
N ILE A 71 16.12 16.97 3.76
CA ILE A 71 17.25 16.08 3.49
C ILE A 71 17.88 15.55 4.79
N GLU A 72 18.07 16.41 5.78
CA GLU A 72 18.56 16.01 7.10
C GLU A 72 17.60 15.03 7.77
N PHE A 73 16.30 15.33 7.75
CA PHE A 73 15.26 14.49 8.34
C PHE A 73 15.21 13.08 7.70
N ILE A 74 15.20 12.98 6.36
CA ILE A 74 15.15 11.67 5.69
C ILE A 74 16.44 10.86 5.90
N LYS A 75 17.58 11.53 6.12
CA LYS A 75 18.84 10.86 6.47
C LYS A 75 18.85 10.33 7.90
N GLU A 76 18.24 11.06 8.83
CA GLU A 76 18.09 10.64 10.23
C GLU A 76 17.22 9.37 10.34
N TYR A 77 16.12 9.31 9.58
CA TYR A 77 15.16 8.20 9.60
C TYR A 77 15.32 7.22 8.43
N LYS A 78 16.55 7.03 7.93
CA LYS A 78 16.81 6.13 6.78
C LYS A 78 16.43 4.66 7.00
N ASP A 79 16.34 4.25 8.27
CA ASP A 79 15.96 2.91 8.74
C ASP A 79 14.44 2.66 8.73
N CYS A 80 13.64 3.73 8.67
CA CYS A 80 12.18 3.65 8.52
C CYS A 80 11.74 3.23 7.11
N PHE A 81 12.66 3.25 6.15
CA PHE A 81 12.41 2.87 4.77
C PHE A 81 12.85 1.44 4.49
N ALA A 82 12.03 0.72 3.74
CA ALA A 82 12.34 -0.61 3.25
C ALA A 82 12.90 -0.54 1.83
N TRP A 83 14.15 -0.96 1.68
CA TRP A 83 14.87 -0.99 0.40
C TRP A 83 14.78 -2.34 -0.29
N ASP A 84 14.70 -3.38 0.53
CA ASP A 84 14.46 -4.76 0.14
C ASP A 84 13.40 -5.36 1.08
N TYR A 85 12.84 -6.50 0.69
CA TYR A 85 11.86 -7.21 1.51
C TYR A 85 12.42 -7.66 2.86
N SER A 86 13.74 -7.93 2.95
CA SER A 86 14.39 -8.28 4.22
C SER A 86 14.42 -7.11 5.23
N GLY A 87 14.43 -5.87 4.75
CA GLY A 87 14.39 -4.63 5.53
C GLY A 87 12.99 -4.28 6.06
N MET A 88 11.99 -5.11 5.80
CA MET A 88 10.68 -5.06 6.46
C MET A 88 10.56 -6.20 7.48
N PRO A 89 11.29 -6.17 8.61
CA PRO A 89 10.95 -7.04 9.71
C PRO A 89 9.55 -6.62 10.15
N GLY A 90 8.55 -7.46 9.87
CA GLY A 90 7.21 -7.24 10.39
C GLY A 90 7.23 -7.04 11.91
N LEU A 91 6.13 -6.56 12.46
CA LEU A 91 5.99 -6.39 13.91
C LEU A 91 6.35 -7.70 14.64
N ASP A 92 7.10 -7.59 15.74
CA ASP A 92 7.37 -8.74 16.59
C ASP A 92 6.04 -9.37 17.01
N ARG A 93 5.91 -10.68 16.80
CA ARG A 93 4.73 -11.44 17.20
C ARG A 93 4.48 -11.38 18.71
N LYS A 94 5.51 -11.05 19.51
CA LYS A 94 5.33 -10.76 20.95
C LYS A 94 4.66 -9.41 21.21
N LEU A 95 4.81 -8.46 20.29
CA LEU A 95 4.27 -7.10 20.39
C LEU A 95 2.83 -7.06 19.86
N VAL A 96 2.59 -7.67 18.69
CA VAL A 96 1.28 -7.78 18.08
C VAL A 96 1.12 -9.18 17.48
N GLU A 97 0.25 -9.99 18.08
CA GLU A 97 -0.25 -11.23 17.48
C GLU A 97 -1.76 -11.19 17.51
N ASP A 98 -2.39 -11.23 16.34
CA ASP A 98 -3.82 -11.47 16.27
C ASP A 98 -4.07 -12.97 16.44
N ARG A 99 -4.87 -13.31 17.45
CA ARG A 99 -5.23 -14.70 17.75
C ARG A 99 -6.67 -14.93 17.35
N LEU A 100 -6.88 -15.76 16.35
CA LEU A 100 -8.20 -16.26 16.04
C LEU A 100 -8.70 -17.12 17.21
N PRO A 101 -9.80 -16.74 17.88
CA PRO A 101 -10.34 -17.53 18.98
C PRO A 101 -10.92 -18.84 18.42
N ILE A 102 -10.22 -19.95 18.64
CA ILE A 102 -10.67 -21.29 18.27
C ILE A 102 -11.24 -21.97 19.51
N LYS A 103 -12.41 -22.62 19.38
CA LYS A 103 -12.99 -23.41 20.46
C LYS A 103 -12.04 -24.54 20.88
N ALA A 104 -11.85 -24.73 22.19
CA ALA A 104 -11.01 -25.78 22.73
C ALA A 104 -11.46 -27.18 22.24
N GLY A 105 -10.49 -28.02 21.87
CA GLY A 105 -10.76 -29.38 21.38
C GLY A 105 -11.13 -29.49 19.89
N CYS A 106 -11.27 -28.37 19.16
CA CYS A 106 -11.47 -28.40 17.71
C CYS A 106 -10.19 -28.81 16.98
N LYS A 107 -10.31 -29.78 16.07
CA LYS A 107 -9.20 -30.23 15.22
C LYS A 107 -9.19 -29.44 13.89
N PRO A 108 -8.01 -29.11 13.33
CA PRO A 108 -7.93 -28.52 12.01
C PRO A 108 -8.64 -29.37 10.95
N PHE A 109 -9.40 -28.74 10.07
CA PHE A 109 -10.12 -29.40 8.99
C PHE A 109 -9.50 -29.05 7.63
N LYS A 110 -9.07 -30.05 6.87
CA LYS A 110 -8.56 -29.88 5.51
C LYS A 110 -9.73 -29.80 4.54
N GLN A 111 -10.16 -28.60 4.16
CA GLN A 111 -11.20 -28.42 3.16
C GLN A 111 -10.75 -28.97 1.79
N PRO A 112 -11.57 -29.79 1.12
CA PRO A 112 -11.28 -30.20 -0.24
C PRO A 112 -11.30 -28.98 -1.18
N PRO A 113 -10.43 -28.92 -2.19
CA PRO A 113 -10.45 -27.85 -3.17
C PRO A 113 -11.83 -27.72 -3.82
N ARG A 114 -12.37 -26.50 -3.90
CA ARG A 114 -13.61 -26.26 -4.64
C ARG A 114 -13.36 -26.41 -6.13
N ARG A 115 -14.32 -26.99 -6.87
CA ARG A 115 -14.30 -27.02 -8.33
C ARG A 115 -14.37 -25.57 -8.83
N MET A 116 -13.33 -25.14 -9.54
CA MET A 116 -13.27 -23.82 -10.18
C MET A 116 -13.54 -23.98 -11.68
N PRO A 117 -14.15 -23.01 -12.36
CA PRO A 117 -14.31 -23.04 -13.81
C PRO A 117 -12.94 -23.04 -14.51
N ASN A 118 -12.87 -23.67 -15.70
CA ASN A 118 -11.62 -23.92 -16.43
C ASN A 118 -10.81 -22.63 -16.70
N GLU A 119 -11.48 -21.51 -16.94
CA GLU A 119 -10.84 -20.21 -17.16
C GLU A 119 -9.94 -19.77 -15.96
N VAL A 120 -10.35 -20.11 -14.73
CA VAL A 120 -9.62 -19.77 -13.50
C VAL A 120 -8.49 -20.77 -13.22
N VAL A 121 -8.66 -22.03 -13.63
CA VAL A 121 -7.65 -23.08 -13.45
C VAL A 121 -6.44 -22.85 -14.36
N LEU A 122 -6.66 -22.40 -15.60
CA LEU A 122 -5.58 -22.12 -16.56
C LEU A 122 -4.62 -21.02 -16.07
N LYS A 123 -5.15 -19.97 -15.42
CA LYS A 123 -4.34 -18.88 -14.85
C LYS A 123 -3.40 -19.37 -13.72
N LYS A 124 -3.83 -20.36 -12.93
CA LYS A 124 -2.99 -20.97 -11.86
C LYS A 124 -1.85 -21.81 -12.41
N THR A 125 -2.07 -22.61 -13.46
CA THR A 125 -1.03 -23.47 -14.02
C THR A 125 0.09 -22.65 -14.65
N VAL A 126 -0.26 -21.58 -15.39
CA VAL A 126 0.71 -20.68 -16.04
C VAL A 126 1.56 -19.93 -15.00
N LEU A 127 0.93 -19.43 -13.92
CA LEU A 127 1.65 -18.79 -12.82
C LEU A 127 2.51 -19.79 -12.04
N SER A 128 2.01 -21.01 -11.78
CA SER A 128 2.79 -22.04 -11.10
C SER A 128 4.03 -22.45 -11.90
N SER A 129 3.93 -22.62 -13.22
CA SER A 129 5.13 -22.88 -14.04
C SER A 129 6.10 -21.70 -13.97
N PHE A 130 5.60 -20.46 -14.05
CA PHE A 130 6.42 -19.24 -13.99
C PHE A 130 7.22 -19.13 -12.67
N TRP A 131 6.59 -19.39 -11.53
CA TRP A 131 7.25 -19.37 -10.22
C TRP A 131 8.29 -20.50 -10.04
N TYR A 132 8.08 -21.67 -10.66
CA TYR A 132 9.00 -22.82 -10.53
C TYR A 132 10.12 -22.86 -11.57
N THR A 133 9.98 -22.20 -12.72
CA THR A 133 11.02 -22.15 -13.76
C THR A 133 11.93 -20.92 -13.68
N GLY A 134 11.65 -19.96 -12.80
CA GLY A 134 12.40 -18.70 -12.68
C GLY A 134 13.65 -18.72 -11.78
N GLN A 135 13.99 -19.83 -11.11
CA GLN A 135 15.16 -19.93 -10.20
C GLN A 135 16.38 -20.68 -10.78
N LYS A 136 16.45 -20.94 -12.09
CA LYS A 136 17.63 -21.58 -12.70
C LYS A 136 18.07 -20.89 -13.98
N THR A 137 18.73 -19.75 -13.83
CA THR A 137 19.74 -19.31 -14.79
C THR A 137 20.76 -18.43 -14.07
N GLU A 138 21.73 -19.07 -13.42
CA GLU A 138 23.08 -18.56 -13.26
C GLU A 138 23.95 -19.71 -12.77
N GLU A 139 24.75 -20.31 -13.67
CA GLU A 139 26.09 -20.85 -13.38
C GLU A 139 26.75 -21.31 -14.70
N PHE A 140 27.43 -20.33 -15.30
CA PHE A 140 28.67 -20.39 -16.07
C PHE A 140 29.16 -21.75 -16.63
N GLN A 141 29.14 -21.83 -17.97
CA GLN A 141 30.10 -22.65 -18.73
C GLN A 141 31.49 -22.01 -18.64
N SER A 142 32.35 -22.52 -17.75
CA SER A 142 33.79 -22.26 -17.78
C SER A 142 34.52 -23.41 -18.49
N HIS A 143 34.99 -23.12 -19.70
CA HIS A 143 36.26 -23.53 -20.31
C HIS A 143 36.84 -24.91 -19.93
N SER A 144 36.82 -25.83 -20.90
CA SER A 144 37.91 -26.79 -21.10
C SER A 144 37.92 -27.27 -22.56
N GLN A 145 38.68 -26.58 -23.41
CA GLN A 145 39.78 -27.13 -24.22
C GLN A 145 40.42 -26.04 -25.08
#